data_AF-A0A3B3DFU2-F1
#
_entry.id   AF-A0A3B3DFU2-F1
#
_cell.length_a   1.000
_cell.length_b   1.000
_cell.length_c   1.000
_cell.angle_alpha   90.00
_cell.angle_beta   90.00
_cell.angle_gamma   90.00
#
_symmetry.space_group_name_H-M   'P 1'
#
loop_
_entity.id
_entity.type
_entity.pdbx_description
1 polymer ?
#
loop_
_entity_poly.entity_id
_entity_poly.type
_entity_poly.pdbx_seq_one_letter_code
_entity_poly.pdbx_strand_id
1 'polypeptide(L)'
;MKSLLQDLVQQYVTKNPKLMLRRTETVVEKMLTNWMSICLYSFLKEVAGEPLYMLYRAIKYQVDKGPVDAVTGKAKRTLNDSHLLREDIDYCAMVTVETTSVCVQPCPVKVLDIDTITQVKDKILDQVYRGAPCRRFPGCTVVWRSAVLLCPPEWRSGQAGHLTLSDDDVTAVVQGHWKRLNTLQHYKVPDGATVALIPRSQKTPMLEGEEEEGFRLWHLVKSSEDPEIPKHRKSSMRERERAKAIPEIYLTRLLSMKGTLQKFVDDVFVAILNTKRPPPIAVRFFFDFLDDMADKHGIDDPDTVHIWKTNSLPLRFWVNILKNPQFVLDVQITDSIDAVLSVIAQTFIDSCTTSEHKVGRDSPVNKLLYAREIPRYKQLVESFASEMNSVVALHELYKYISKYYDQVIMSLEEDASGQKMQLAYRLQQVAALVENKVTDL
;
A
#
# COMPACT_ATOMS: atom_id res chain seq x y z
N MET A 1 -24.52 -16.48 0.97
CA MET A 1 -23.84 -15.44 1.77
C MET A 1 -24.80 -14.73 2.70
N LYS A 2 -25.86 -14.09 2.17
CA LYS A 2 -26.87 -13.36 2.98
C LYS A 2 -27.40 -14.19 4.17
N SER A 3 -27.83 -15.43 3.96
CA SER A 3 -28.32 -16.31 5.05
C SER A 3 -27.27 -16.54 6.14
N LEU A 4 -26.02 -16.87 5.76
CA LEU A 4 -24.92 -17.06 6.72
C LEU A 4 -24.58 -15.78 7.49
N LEU A 5 -24.73 -14.61 6.87
CA LEU A 5 -24.54 -13.33 7.55
C LEU A 5 -25.67 -13.05 8.52
N GLN A 6 -26.91 -13.41 8.19
CA GLN A 6 -28.04 -13.31 9.11
C GLN A 6 -27.81 -14.19 10.35
N ASP A 7 -27.35 -15.42 10.15
CA ASP A 7 -26.98 -16.31 11.27
C ASP A 7 -25.86 -15.71 12.13
N LEU A 8 -24.86 -15.10 11.50
CA LEU A 8 -23.77 -14.41 12.19
C LEU A 8 -24.28 -13.22 13.01
N VAL A 9 -25.13 -12.37 12.43
CA VAL A 9 -25.75 -11.23 13.11
C VAL A 9 -26.49 -11.72 14.35
N GLN A 10 -27.34 -12.75 14.21
CA GLN A 10 -28.10 -13.30 15.33
C GLN A 10 -27.19 -13.77 16.49
N GLN A 11 -26.03 -14.35 16.18
CA GLN A 11 -25.05 -14.76 17.19
C GLN A 11 -24.38 -13.58 17.91
N TYR A 12 -24.13 -12.46 17.22
CA TYR A 12 -23.48 -11.29 17.84
C TYR A 12 -24.47 -10.37 18.55
N VAL A 13 -25.73 -10.30 18.09
CA VAL A 13 -26.83 -9.61 18.78
C VAL A 13 -27.02 -10.17 20.19
N THR A 14 -26.93 -11.49 20.36
CA THR A 14 -27.05 -12.15 21.67
C THR A 14 -25.81 -12.00 22.56
N LYS A 15 -24.68 -11.53 21.99
CA LYS A 15 -23.42 -11.31 22.70
C LYS A 15 -23.12 -9.82 22.79
N ASN A 16 -22.22 -9.34 21.95
CA ASN A 16 -21.91 -7.93 21.81
C ASN A 16 -21.91 -7.59 20.32
N PRO A 17 -22.90 -6.82 19.83
CA PRO A 17 -23.01 -6.53 18.41
C PRO A 17 -21.82 -5.71 17.91
N LYS A 18 -21.15 -4.88 18.73
CA LYS A 18 -19.95 -4.11 18.35
C LYS A 18 -18.73 -4.97 18.01
N LEU A 19 -18.76 -6.29 18.28
CA LEU A 19 -17.68 -7.22 17.93
C LEU A 19 -17.89 -7.91 16.58
N MET A 20 -19.04 -7.71 15.92
CA MET A 20 -19.36 -8.34 14.65
C MET A 20 -18.37 -7.92 13.55
N LEU A 21 -17.94 -8.87 12.72
CA LEU A 21 -17.01 -8.68 11.60
C LEU A 21 -15.65 -8.09 12.00
N ARG A 22 -15.29 -8.06 13.28
CA ARG A 22 -14.03 -7.47 13.75
C ARG A 22 -12.80 -8.29 13.35
N ARG A 23 -12.98 -9.59 13.15
CA ARG A 23 -11.92 -10.54 12.76
C ARG A 23 -12.39 -11.38 11.57
N THR A 24 -11.56 -12.32 11.13
CA THR A 24 -11.95 -13.30 10.10
C THR A 24 -11.76 -14.69 10.69
N GLU A 25 -12.75 -15.12 11.46
CA GLU A 25 -12.74 -16.40 12.19
C GLU A 25 -13.76 -17.38 11.59
N THR A 26 -14.68 -16.89 10.75
CA THR A 26 -15.72 -17.68 10.10
C THR A 26 -15.61 -17.69 8.58
N VAL A 27 -16.21 -18.71 7.95
CA VAL A 27 -16.28 -18.82 6.48
C VAL A 27 -16.99 -17.61 5.87
N VAL A 28 -18.08 -17.15 6.49
CA VAL A 28 -18.88 -16.05 5.96
C VAL A 28 -18.11 -14.71 5.95
N GLU A 29 -17.27 -14.45 6.95
CA GLU A 29 -16.41 -13.27 6.98
C GLU A 29 -15.36 -13.29 5.86
N LYS A 30 -14.80 -14.47 5.56
CA LYS A 30 -13.86 -14.63 4.44
C LYS A 30 -14.56 -14.52 3.08
N MET A 31 -15.75 -15.10 2.96
CA MET A 31 -16.60 -14.96 1.78
C MET A 31 -16.94 -13.49 1.52
N LEU A 32 -17.28 -12.74 2.56
CA LEU A 32 -17.54 -11.30 2.47
C LEU A 32 -16.35 -10.54 1.90
N THR A 33 -15.13 -10.79 2.40
CA THR A 33 -13.91 -10.19 1.85
C THR A 33 -13.76 -10.51 0.36
N ASN A 34 -13.94 -11.77 -0.03
CA ASN A 34 -13.80 -12.19 -1.43
C ASN A 34 -14.88 -11.57 -2.34
N TRP A 35 -16.12 -11.48 -1.88
CA TRP A 35 -17.21 -10.87 -2.62
C TRP A 35 -17.01 -9.36 -2.80
N MET A 36 -16.57 -8.66 -1.74
CA MET A 36 -16.17 -7.26 -1.84
C MET A 36 -15.05 -7.07 -2.87
N SER A 37 -14.03 -7.93 -2.86
CA SER A 37 -12.95 -7.87 -3.86
C SER A 37 -13.42 -8.04 -5.30
N ILE A 38 -14.34 -8.97 -5.55
CA ILE A 38 -14.91 -9.18 -6.90
C ILE A 38 -15.71 -7.95 -7.33
N CYS A 39 -16.60 -7.46 -6.46
CA CYS A 39 -17.50 -6.36 -6.79
C CYS A 39 -16.79 -5.00 -6.90
N LEU A 40 -15.68 -4.81 -6.19
CA LEU A 40 -14.93 -3.55 -6.17
C LEU A 40 -13.81 -3.51 -7.20
N TYR A 41 -13.53 -4.58 -7.93
CA TYR A 41 -12.42 -4.62 -8.86
C TYR A 41 -12.51 -3.54 -9.96
N SER A 42 -13.70 -3.32 -10.55
CA SER A 42 -13.91 -2.26 -11.55
C SER A 42 -13.68 -0.88 -10.96
N PHE A 43 -14.27 -0.60 -9.80
CA PHE A 43 -14.06 0.65 -9.07
C PHE A 43 -12.58 0.89 -8.74
N LEU A 44 -11.88 -0.17 -8.36
CA LEU A 44 -10.46 -0.10 -8.08
C LEU A 44 -9.67 0.23 -9.35
N LYS A 45 -9.98 -0.41 -10.48
CA LYS A 45 -9.32 -0.15 -11.76
C LYS A 45 -9.58 1.26 -12.30
N GLU A 46 -10.81 1.77 -12.15
CA GLU A 46 -11.27 2.99 -12.81
C GLU A 46 -11.16 4.25 -11.94
N VAL A 47 -11.17 4.09 -10.60
CA VAL A 47 -11.24 5.22 -9.66
C VAL A 47 -10.10 5.22 -8.67
N ALA A 48 -9.93 4.15 -7.88
CA ALA A 48 -8.98 4.16 -6.77
C ALA A 48 -7.53 3.82 -7.19
N GLY A 49 -7.35 3.17 -8.34
CA GLY A 49 -6.07 2.60 -8.78
C GLY A 49 -5.03 3.66 -9.11
N GLU A 50 -5.41 4.74 -9.79
CA GLU A 50 -4.49 5.84 -10.12
C GLU A 50 -4.01 6.56 -8.85
N PRO A 51 -4.86 7.03 -7.93
CA PRO A 51 -4.41 7.61 -6.66
C PRO A 51 -3.50 6.66 -5.86
N LEU A 52 -3.85 5.37 -5.78
CA LEU A 52 -3.03 4.37 -5.09
C LEU A 52 -1.64 4.24 -5.72
N TYR A 53 -1.57 4.18 -7.05
CA TYR A 53 -0.30 4.10 -7.77
C TYR A 53 0.53 5.38 -7.59
N MET A 54 -0.11 6.56 -7.66
CA MET A 54 0.56 7.84 -7.44
C MET A 54 1.10 7.97 -6.02
N LEU A 55 0.37 7.50 -5.01
CA LEU A 55 0.85 7.42 -3.63
C LEU A 55 2.07 6.51 -3.51
N TYR A 56 2.00 5.29 -4.04
CA TYR A 56 3.14 4.36 -4.06
C TYR A 56 4.37 4.99 -4.71
N ARG A 57 4.21 5.60 -5.90
CA ARG A 57 5.29 6.26 -6.63
C ARG A 57 5.86 7.44 -5.86
N ALA A 58 5.01 8.24 -5.20
CA ALA A 58 5.46 9.35 -4.37
C ALA A 58 6.27 8.87 -3.17
N ILE A 59 5.81 7.82 -2.47
CA ILE A 59 6.53 7.20 -1.35
C ILE A 59 7.90 6.73 -1.83
N LYS A 60 7.94 5.88 -2.87
CA LYS A 60 9.17 5.33 -3.42
C LYS A 60 10.15 6.44 -3.83
N TYR A 61 9.68 7.43 -4.57
CA TYR A 61 10.50 8.57 -4.99
C TYR A 61 11.08 9.37 -3.81
N GLN A 62 10.31 9.58 -2.74
CA GLN A 62 10.81 10.28 -1.56
C GLN A 62 11.78 9.43 -0.74
N VAL A 63 11.52 8.13 -0.58
CA VAL A 63 12.43 7.19 0.09
C VAL A 63 13.76 7.15 -0.66
N ASP A 64 13.74 6.93 -1.98
CA ASP A 64 14.93 6.74 -2.82
C ASP A 64 15.81 7.99 -2.95
N LYS A 65 15.28 9.18 -2.63
CA LYS A 65 16.05 10.44 -2.57
C LYS A 65 17.02 10.49 -1.40
N GLY A 66 16.85 9.65 -0.38
CA GLY A 66 17.64 9.65 0.83
C GLY A 66 18.33 8.30 1.06
N PRO A 67 19.30 8.23 1.98
CA PRO A 67 19.94 7.00 2.40
C PRO A 67 18.91 5.95 2.84
N VAL A 68 19.09 4.72 2.35
CA VAL A 68 18.36 3.53 2.80
C VAL A 68 19.39 2.45 3.12
N ASP A 69 19.38 1.95 4.35
CA ASP A 69 20.22 0.83 4.75
C ASP A 69 19.66 -0.46 4.15
N ALA A 70 20.48 -1.17 3.37
CA ALA A 70 20.05 -2.32 2.58
C ALA A 70 19.83 -3.58 3.44
N VAL A 71 20.38 -3.62 4.66
CA VAL A 71 20.31 -4.77 5.56
C VAL A 71 19.17 -4.61 6.56
N THR A 72 19.02 -3.41 7.14
CA THR A 72 18.04 -3.12 8.19
C THR A 72 16.73 -2.53 7.65
N GLY A 73 16.69 -2.06 6.40
CA GLY A 73 15.53 -1.39 5.80
C GLY A 73 15.25 0.01 6.38
N LYS A 74 16.13 0.53 7.24
CA LYS A 74 15.99 1.88 7.80
C LYS A 74 16.28 2.94 6.75
N ALA A 75 15.45 3.98 6.71
CA ALA A 75 15.53 5.03 5.70
C ALA A 75 15.62 6.42 6.33
N LYS A 76 16.33 7.34 5.66
CA LYS A 76 16.41 8.74 6.09
C LYS A 76 15.05 9.43 6.03
N ARG A 77 14.25 9.10 5.00
CA ARG A 77 12.92 9.64 4.72
C ARG A 77 11.86 8.54 4.90
N THR A 78 11.14 8.59 6.01
CA THR A 78 10.09 7.62 6.34
C THR A 78 8.99 8.32 7.16
N LEU A 79 7.86 7.65 7.34
CA LEU A 79 6.81 8.04 8.29
C LEU A 79 6.85 7.20 9.57
N ASN A 80 7.72 6.19 9.63
CA ASN A 80 7.75 5.21 10.71
C ASN A 80 9.03 5.39 11.55
N ASP A 81 8.87 5.67 12.84
CA ASP A 81 10.00 5.91 13.76
C ASP A 81 10.90 4.68 13.93
N SER A 82 10.35 3.46 13.90
CA SER A 82 11.18 2.25 14.05
C SER A 82 12.08 2.00 12.84
N HIS A 83 11.67 2.50 11.66
CA HIS A 83 12.41 2.41 10.41
C HIS A 83 13.17 3.70 10.08
N LEU A 84 13.26 4.65 11.02
CA LEU A 84 14.01 5.88 10.82
C LEU A 84 15.51 5.63 10.99
N LEU A 85 16.29 6.02 9.99
CA LEU A 85 17.75 6.05 10.10
C LEU A 85 18.18 7.22 11.00
N ARG A 86 18.70 6.91 12.18
CA ARG A 86 18.98 7.91 13.23
C ARG A 86 20.38 8.47 13.14
N GLU A 87 21.32 7.67 12.66
CA GLU A 87 22.68 8.05 12.36
C GLU A 87 22.70 9.17 11.32
N ASP A 88 23.54 10.17 11.57
CA ASP A 88 23.81 11.20 10.56
C ASP A 88 24.88 10.67 9.62
N ILE A 89 24.49 10.52 8.35
CA ILE A 89 25.33 9.91 7.33
C ILE A 89 25.48 10.93 6.21
N ASP A 90 26.72 11.29 5.93
CA ASP A 90 27.08 12.12 4.80
C ASP A 90 26.91 11.34 3.50
N TYR A 91 26.28 11.97 2.52
CA TYR A 91 26.10 11.39 1.20
C TYR A 91 26.02 12.48 0.13
N CYS A 92 26.41 12.11 -1.08
CA CYS A 92 26.32 12.94 -2.27
C CYS A 92 25.30 12.34 -3.24
N ALA A 93 24.37 13.16 -3.72
CA ALA A 93 23.52 12.79 -4.84
C ALA A 93 24.33 12.90 -6.14
N MET A 94 24.30 11.87 -6.96
CA MET A 94 25.02 11.80 -8.23
C MET A 94 24.09 11.32 -9.35
N VAL A 95 24.46 11.63 -10.59
CA VAL A 95 23.76 11.21 -11.79
C VAL A 95 24.64 10.19 -12.50
N THR A 96 24.17 8.96 -12.62
CA THR A 96 24.79 7.95 -13.48
C THR A 96 24.08 7.94 -14.83
N VAL A 97 24.84 7.77 -15.91
CA VAL A 97 24.31 7.69 -17.27
C VAL A 97 24.28 6.23 -17.67
N GLU A 98 23.10 5.68 -17.91
CA GLU A 98 23.02 4.29 -18.32
C GLU A 98 23.08 4.14 -19.84
N THR A 99 23.90 3.21 -20.33
CA THR A 99 23.89 2.75 -21.73
C THR A 99 23.58 1.25 -21.78
N THR A 100 22.32 0.88 -21.99
CA THR A 100 21.94 -0.52 -22.24
C THR A 100 21.78 -0.80 -23.73
N SER A 101 21.86 -2.08 -24.11
CA SER A 101 21.51 -2.53 -25.47
C SER A 101 20.02 -2.33 -25.81
N VAL A 102 19.18 -2.10 -24.80
CA VAL A 102 17.73 -1.92 -24.93
C VAL A 102 17.35 -0.43 -25.02
N CYS A 103 18.13 0.48 -24.43
CA CYS A 103 17.87 1.91 -24.50
C CYS A 103 18.66 2.55 -25.66
N VAL A 104 17.94 3.02 -26.68
CA VAL A 104 18.53 3.67 -27.87
C VAL A 104 19.24 4.99 -27.51
N GLN A 105 18.94 5.59 -26.35
CA GLN A 105 19.59 6.78 -25.84
C GLN A 105 20.01 6.64 -24.36
N PRO A 106 21.13 7.25 -23.97
CA PRO A 106 21.58 7.22 -22.58
C PRO A 106 20.56 7.87 -21.64
N CYS A 107 20.18 7.19 -20.56
CA CYS A 107 19.22 7.72 -19.60
C CYS A 107 19.92 8.16 -18.30
N PRO A 108 19.77 9.43 -17.87
CA PRO A 108 20.30 9.87 -16.58
C PRO A 108 19.46 9.28 -15.43
N VAL A 109 20.14 8.62 -14.49
CA VAL A 109 19.56 8.01 -13.29
C VAL A 109 20.13 8.72 -12.06
N LYS A 110 19.27 9.18 -11.16
CA LYS A 110 19.70 9.80 -9.90
C LYS A 110 19.91 8.73 -8.84
N VAL A 111 21.12 8.66 -8.31
CA VAL A 111 21.54 7.71 -7.26
C VAL A 111 22.32 8.45 -6.18
N LEU A 112 22.63 7.76 -5.09
CA LEU A 112 23.49 8.25 -4.01
C LEU A 112 24.81 7.50 -4.05
N ASP A 113 25.91 8.17 -3.73
CA ASP A 113 27.23 7.54 -3.62
C ASP A 113 27.25 6.39 -2.60
N ILE A 114 26.45 6.50 -1.56
CA ILE A 114 26.26 5.47 -0.54
C ILE A 114 25.22 4.39 -0.91
N ASP A 115 24.61 4.40 -2.09
CA ASP A 115 23.72 3.30 -2.48
C ASP A 115 24.55 2.03 -2.72
N THR A 116 24.04 0.86 -2.31
CA THR A 116 24.64 -0.42 -2.69
C THR A 116 24.50 -0.65 -4.19
N ILE A 117 25.29 -1.56 -4.76
CA ILE A 117 25.23 -1.90 -6.18
C ILE A 117 23.84 -2.45 -6.54
N THR A 118 23.20 -3.24 -5.66
CA THR A 118 21.81 -3.68 -5.86
C THR A 118 20.82 -2.53 -5.84
N GLN A 119 20.94 -1.58 -4.90
CA GLN A 119 20.06 -0.40 -4.87
C GLN A 119 20.21 0.46 -6.13
N VAL A 120 21.43 0.60 -6.64
CA VAL A 120 21.71 1.30 -7.91
C VAL A 120 21.05 0.56 -9.08
N LYS A 121 21.16 -0.76 -9.17
CA LYS A 121 20.48 -1.56 -10.20
C LYS A 121 18.98 -1.35 -10.16
N ASP A 122 18.36 -1.38 -8.98
CA ASP A 122 16.92 -1.19 -8.84
C ASP A 122 16.49 0.20 -9.33
N LYS A 123 17.22 1.26 -8.95
CA LYS A 123 16.96 2.64 -9.42
C LYS A 123 17.13 2.79 -10.93
N ILE A 124 18.12 2.10 -11.50
CA ILE A 124 18.36 2.06 -12.95
C ILE A 124 17.19 1.35 -13.65
N LEU A 125 16.82 0.15 -13.19
CA LEU A 125 15.72 -0.62 -13.76
C LEU A 125 14.39 0.13 -13.70
N ASP A 126 14.10 0.81 -12.59
CA ASP A 126 12.91 1.67 -12.43
C ASP A 126 12.86 2.79 -13.47
N GLN A 127 14.02 3.29 -13.88
CA GLN A 127 14.13 4.35 -14.88
C GLN A 127 14.01 3.82 -16.31
N VAL A 128 14.68 2.71 -16.65
CA VAL A 128 14.63 2.07 -17.98
C VAL A 128 13.24 1.56 -18.29
N TYR A 129 12.63 0.85 -17.34
CA TYR A 129 11.34 0.21 -17.50
C TYR A 129 10.19 1.10 -16.98
N ARG A 130 10.41 2.42 -16.93
CA ARG A 130 9.37 3.38 -16.52
C ARG A 130 8.11 3.19 -17.40
N GLY A 131 7.02 2.77 -16.77
CA GLY A 131 5.74 2.52 -17.45
C GLY A 131 5.52 1.07 -17.90
N ALA A 132 6.49 0.18 -17.70
CA ALA A 132 6.31 -1.27 -17.84
C ALA A 132 5.83 -1.89 -16.50
N PRO A 133 5.05 -2.98 -16.52
CA PRO A 133 4.70 -3.75 -15.31
C PRO A 133 5.93 -4.38 -14.67
N CYS A 134 6.01 -4.48 -13.33
CA CYS A 134 7.14 -5.12 -12.63
C CYS A 134 7.47 -6.53 -13.15
N ARG A 135 6.47 -7.35 -13.53
CA ARG A 135 6.70 -8.69 -14.11
C ARG A 135 7.47 -8.70 -15.42
N ARG A 136 7.50 -7.58 -16.15
CA ARG A 136 8.36 -7.41 -17.34
C ARG A 136 9.76 -6.93 -16.98
N PHE A 137 10.01 -6.53 -15.74
CA PHE A 137 11.36 -6.30 -15.26
C PHE A 137 12.06 -7.66 -15.20
N PRO A 138 13.31 -7.76 -15.66
CA PRO A 138 14.07 -9.02 -15.65
C PRO A 138 14.22 -9.71 -14.27
N GLY A 139 13.82 -9.08 -13.15
CA GLY A 139 13.97 -9.58 -11.79
C GLY A 139 12.71 -10.12 -11.08
N CYS A 140 11.52 -10.13 -11.71
CA CYS A 140 10.27 -10.46 -11.00
C CYS A 140 9.85 -11.95 -10.98
N THR A 141 10.53 -12.82 -11.73
CA THR A 141 10.37 -14.27 -11.57
C THR A 141 11.25 -14.79 -10.45
N VAL A 142 10.67 -15.56 -9.53
CA VAL A 142 11.33 -16.17 -8.35
C VAL A 142 12.61 -16.95 -8.72
N VAL A 143 12.71 -17.40 -9.98
CA VAL A 143 13.88 -18.08 -10.57
C VAL A 143 15.10 -17.15 -10.75
N TRP A 144 14.92 -15.83 -10.73
CA TRP A 144 15.98 -14.84 -10.95
C TRP A 144 16.38 -14.04 -9.70
N ARG A 145 15.74 -14.23 -8.53
CA ARG A 145 16.34 -13.75 -7.26
C ARG A 145 17.75 -14.32 -7.07
N SER A 146 18.03 -15.50 -7.64
CA SER A 146 19.36 -16.11 -7.68
C SER A 146 20.22 -15.66 -8.87
N ALA A 147 19.71 -14.91 -9.85
CA ALA A 147 20.42 -14.60 -11.09
C ALA A 147 20.57 -13.10 -11.41
N VAL A 148 19.83 -12.20 -10.74
CA VAL A 148 20.14 -10.75 -10.72
C VAL A 148 21.22 -10.41 -9.67
N LEU A 149 21.43 -11.31 -8.71
CA LEU A 149 22.70 -11.44 -7.96
C LEU A 149 23.91 -11.65 -8.90
N LEU A 150 23.69 -12.02 -10.18
CA LEU A 150 24.73 -12.42 -11.12
C LEU A 150 24.84 -11.50 -12.36
N CYS A 151 24.11 -10.38 -12.40
CA CYS A 151 24.30 -9.33 -13.41
C CYS A 151 25.04 -8.15 -12.77
N PRO A 152 26.37 -8.14 -12.75
CA PRO A 152 27.11 -7.02 -12.18
C PRO A 152 27.07 -5.80 -13.12
N PRO A 153 26.77 -4.58 -12.63
CA PRO A 153 26.90 -3.38 -13.44
C PRO A 153 28.34 -3.22 -13.87
N GLU A 154 28.52 -2.92 -15.14
CA GLU A 154 29.83 -2.59 -15.67
C GLU A 154 30.00 -1.08 -15.61
N TRP A 155 31.03 -0.63 -14.89
CA TRP A 155 31.57 0.71 -15.02
C TRP A 155 32.47 0.77 -16.26
N ARG A 156 32.19 1.75 -17.12
CA ARG A 156 33.08 2.09 -18.24
C ARG A 156 33.85 3.35 -17.90
N SER A 157 35.17 3.22 -17.78
CA SER A 157 36.06 4.36 -17.62
C SER A 157 36.95 4.50 -18.86
N GLY A 158 36.72 5.57 -19.62
CA GLY A 158 37.52 5.90 -20.79
C GLY A 158 37.51 4.84 -21.90
N GLN A 159 38.49 4.92 -22.80
CA GLN A 159 38.56 4.07 -24.01
C GLN A 159 38.99 2.60 -23.77
N ALA A 160 39.28 2.17 -22.53
CA ALA A 160 39.85 0.82 -22.30
C ALA A 160 39.57 0.13 -20.93
N GLY A 161 38.79 0.71 -20.01
CA GLY A 161 38.54 0.09 -18.69
C GLY A 161 37.12 -0.47 -18.52
N HIS A 162 37.00 -1.80 -18.38
CA HIS A 162 35.79 -2.54 -18.01
C HIS A 162 35.92 -2.99 -16.55
N LEU A 163 35.16 -2.41 -15.63
CA LEU A 163 35.11 -2.89 -14.24
C LEU A 163 33.71 -3.33 -13.88
N THR A 164 33.62 -4.52 -13.32
CA THR A 164 32.37 -5.17 -12.96
C THR A 164 32.11 -4.96 -11.47
N LEU A 165 31.04 -4.25 -11.12
CA LEU A 165 30.71 -3.94 -9.72
C LEU A 165 29.69 -4.95 -9.17
N SER A 166 29.88 -5.37 -7.91
CA SER A 166 28.92 -6.17 -7.16
C SER A 166 28.84 -5.73 -5.71
N ASP A 167 27.75 -6.09 -5.03
CA ASP A 167 27.55 -5.83 -3.59
C ASP A 167 28.59 -6.54 -2.73
N ASP A 168 29.09 -7.68 -3.22
CA ASP A 168 30.13 -8.48 -2.61
C ASP A 168 31.12 -8.93 -3.70
N ASP A 169 32.39 -8.63 -3.50
CA ASP A 169 33.54 -9.09 -4.29
C ASP A 169 34.79 -9.13 -3.40
N VAL A 170 35.93 -9.51 -3.97
CA VAL A 170 37.22 -9.52 -3.25
C VAL A 170 37.66 -8.15 -2.72
N THR A 171 37.03 -7.06 -3.15
CA THR A 171 37.34 -5.71 -2.67
C THR A 171 36.52 -5.33 -1.42
N ALA A 172 35.54 -6.15 -1.04
CA ALA A 172 34.65 -5.90 0.09
C ALA A 172 35.41 -5.70 1.41
N VAL A 173 35.02 -4.66 2.17
CA VAL A 173 35.68 -4.30 3.42
C VAL A 173 35.20 -5.21 4.56
N VAL A 174 36.11 -6.02 5.10
CA VAL A 174 35.88 -6.88 6.26
C VAL A 174 36.49 -6.25 7.53
N GLN A 175 35.71 -6.20 8.61
CA GLN A 175 36.11 -5.67 9.91
C GLN A 175 35.68 -6.65 11.01
N GLY A 176 36.59 -7.53 11.43
CA GLY A 176 36.26 -8.61 12.36
C GLY A 176 35.22 -9.55 11.74
N HIS A 177 34.10 -9.78 12.43
CA HIS A 177 33.00 -10.61 11.92
C HIS A 177 31.99 -9.85 11.04
N TRP A 178 32.27 -8.59 10.70
CA TRP A 178 31.40 -7.75 9.87
C TRP A 178 31.96 -7.58 8.47
N LYS A 179 31.11 -7.75 7.46
CA LYS A 179 31.42 -7.49 6.05
C LYS A 179 30.52 -6.40 5.51
N ARG A 180 31.10 -5.32 4.99
CA ARG A 180 30.34 -4.18 4.47
C ARG A 180 29.92 -4.45 3.03
N LEU A 181 28.66 -4.18 2.70
CA LEU A 181 28.19 -4.19 1.32
C LEU A 181 28.86 -3.05 0.52
N ASN A 182 29.30 -3.37 -0.69
CA ASN A 182 29.95 -2.43 -1.59
C ASN A 182 28.96 -1.39 -2.11
N THR A 183 29.41 -0.13 -2.19
CA THR A 183 28.64 1.03 -2.65
C THR A 183 29.34 1.75 -3.81
N LEU A 184 28.69 2.71 -4.46
CA LEU A 184 29.36 3.54 -5.47
C LEU A 184 30.57 4.30 -4.90
N GLN A 185 30.47 4.75 -3.66
CA GLN A 185 31.53 5.42 -2.91
C GLN A 185 32.72 4.48 -2.66
N HIS A 186 32.47 3.20 -2.37
CA HIS A 186 33.52 2.18 -2.22
C HIS A 186 34.38 2.08 -3.48
N TYR A 187 33.74 2.00 -4.66
CA TYR A 187 34.43 1.99 -5.95
C TYR A 187 34.88 3.37 -6.44
N LYS A 188 34.62 4.44 -5.67
CA LYS A 188 34.93 5.84 -6.02
C LYS A 188 34.35 6.26 -7.38
N VAL A 189 33.13 5.82 -7.67
CA VAL A 189 32.45 6.16 -8.93
C VAL A 189 32.20 7.67 -8.97
N PRO A 190 32.67 8.39 -10.01
CA PRO A 190 32.45 9.84 -10.12
C PRO A 190 31.04 10.18 -10.58
N ASP A 191 30.59 11.41 -10.30
CA ASP A 191 29.36 11.96 -10.86
C ASP A 191 29.42 12.01 -12.39
N GLY A 192 28.32 11.68 -13.06
CA GLY A 192 28.26 11.56 -14.52
C GLY A 192 28.83 10.27 -15.10
N ALA A 193 29.24 9.30 -14.26
CA ALA A 193 29.78 8.03 -14.73
C ALA A 193 28.80 7.26 -15.61
N THR A 194 29.32 6.64 -16.68
CA THR A 194 28.53 5.75 -17.54
C THR A 194 28.51 4.34 -16.97
N VAL A 195 27.31 3.79 -16.77
CA VAL A 195 27.09 2.44 -16.23
C VAL A 195 26.28 1.63 -17.26
N ALA A 196 26.59 0.35 -17.44
CA ALA A 196 25.84 -0.53 -18.32
C ALA A 196 25.36 -1.78 -17.56
N LEU A 197 24.09 -2.15 -17.74
CA LEU A 197 23.57 -3.44 -17.31
C LEU A 197 23.82 -4.49 -18.41
N ILE A 198 24.54 -5.55 -18.07
CA ILE A 198 24.95 -6.58 -19.03
C ILE A 198 24.36 -7.95 -18.64
N PRO A 199 23.74 -8.67 -19.60
CA PRO A 199 23.35 -10.06 -19.39
C PRO A 199 24.59 -10.94 -19.18
N ARG A 200 24.58 -11.79 -18.15
CA ARG A 200 25.70 -12.70 -17.86
C ARG A 200 25.94 -13.65 -19.03
N SER A 201 27.00 -13.41 -19.81
CA SER A 201 27.65 -14.43 -20.64
C SER A 201 28.66 -15.15 -19.75
N GLN A 202 28.78 -16.48 -19.86
CA GLN A 202 29.61 -17.35 -19.00
C GLN A 202 31.14 -17.05 -19.03
N LYS A 203 31.61 -15.87 -19.47
CA LYS A 203 33.03 -15.57 -19.74
C LYS A 203 33.52 -14.19 -19.25
N THR A 204 32.93 -13.57 -18.23
CA THR A 204 33.58 -12.45 -17.52
C THR A 204 34.25 -12.99 -16.26
N PRO A 205 35.58 -12.83 -16.08
CA PRO A 205 36.25 -13.25 -14.86
C PRO A 205 35.74 -12.40 -13.71
N MET A 206 34.88 -13.00 -12.89
CA MET A 206 34.51 -12.46 -11.60
C MET A 206 35.61 -12.86 -10.61
N LEU A 207 36.04 -11.92 -9.78
CA LEU A 207 36.82 -12.24 -8.60
C LEU A 207 35.82 -12.78 -7.56
N GLU A 208 35.40 -14.03 -7.73
CA GLU A 208 34.56 -14.73 -6.76
C GLU A 208 35.44 -15.01 -5.54
N GLY A 209 35.12 -14.36 -4.41
CA GLY A 209 35.73 -14.71 -3.12
C GLY A 209 35.19 -16.07 -2.68
N GLU A 210 36.02 -16.85 -1.99
CA GLU A 210 35.59 -18.08 -1.34
C GLU A 210 34.43 -17.77 -0.38
N GLU A 211 33.36 -18.59 -0.40
CA GLU A 211 32.22 -18.48 0.51
C GLU A 211 32.67 -18.78 1.95
N GLU A 212 33.23 -17.79 2.64
CA GLU A 212 33.50 -17.87 4.07
C GLU A 212 32.17 -17.66 4.84
N GLU A 213 31.49 -18.77 5.13
CA GLU A 213 30.31 -18.83 6.00
C GLU A 213 30.65 -18.34 7.42
N GLY A 214 30.25 -17.10 7.75
CA GLY A 214 30.39 -16.59 9.11
C GLY A 214 30.28 -15.07 9.29
N PHE A 215 30.36 -14.28 8.22
CA PHE A 215 30.29 -12.82 8.33
C PHE A 215 28.85 -12.30 8.45
N ARG A 216 28.66 -11.30 9.33
CA ARG A 216 27.44 -10.49 9.36
C ARG A 216 27.55 -9.34 8.38
N LEU A 217 26.59 -9.25 7.46
CA LEU A 217 26.52 -8.16 6.50
C LEU A 217 26.02 -6.87 7.16
N TRP A 218 26.58 -5.73 6.75
CA TRP A 218 26.08 -4.41 7.13
C TRP A 218 26.24 -3.42 5.97
N HIS A 219 25.42 -2.37 5.94
CA HIS A 219 25.49 -1.35 4.89
C HIS A 219 25.93 0.01 5.45
N LEU A 220 24.98 0.71 6.09
CA LEU A 220 25.17 2.04 6.66
C LEU A 220 25.34 1.95 8.17
N VAL A 221 24.60 1.05 8.80
CA VAL A 221 24.59 0.87 10.26
C VAL A 221 24.81 -0.60 10.57
N LYS A 222 25.74 -0.88 11.48
CA LYS A 222 25.88 -2.23 12.05
C LYS A 222 24.70 -2.46 12.98
N SER A 223 24.01 -3.59 12.84
CA SER A 223 23.00 -3.98 13.82
C SER A 223 23.67 -4.03 15.19
N SER A 224 23.14 -3.29 16.16
CA SER A 224 23.70 -3.27 17.51
C SER A 224 23.71 -4.69 18.08
N GLU A 225 24.89 -5.22 18.39
CA GLU A 225 25.02 -6.40 19.24
C GLU A 225 24.66 -6.00 20.67
N ASP A 226 23.46 -6.38 21.13
CA ASP A 226 23.26 -7.08 22.40
C ASP A 226 21.77 -7.39 22.62
N PRO A 227 21.33 -8.67 22.58
CA PRO A 227 20.35 -9.10 23.54
C PRO A 227 21.07 -9.20 24.89
N GLU A 228 21.20 -8.09 25.63
CA GLU A 228 21.32 -8.21 27.08
C GLU A 228 20.04 -8.89 27.54
N ILE A 229 20.06 -10.22 27.65
CA ILE A 229 19.06 -10.99 28.36
C ILE A 229 19.08 -10.38 29.77
N PRO A 230 18.02 -9.68 30.21
CA PRO A 230 18.00 -9.16 31.56
C PRO A 230 18.08 -10.38 32.46
N LYS A 231 19.16 -10.52 33.22
CA LYS A 231 19.26 -11.54 34.26
C LYS A 231 18.03 -11.35 35.14
N HIS A 232 17.06 -12.25 35.01
CA HIS A 232 15.84 -12.26 35.80
C HIS A 232 16.19 -12.34 37.29
N ARG A 233 16.34 -11.18 37.94
CA ARG A 233 16.08 -11.07 39.37
C ARG A 233 14.58 -10.91 39.54
N LYS A 234 14.00 -11.93 40.17
CA LYS A 234 12.59 -12.05 40.49
C LYS A 234 12.04 -10.78 41.16
N SER A 235 10.81 -10.43 40.78
CA SER A 235 9.95 -9.36 41.30
C SER A 235 10.21 -7.94 40.75
N SER A 236 9.42 -7.52 39.76
CA SER A 236 8.36 -6.53 39.99
C SER A 236 7.48 -6.36 38.75
N MET A 237 6.18 -6.24 39.00
CA MET A 237 5.15 -5.84 38.06
C MET A 237 5.21 -4.30 37.96
N ARG A 238 6.08 -3.75 37.11
CA ARG A 238 6.27 -2.32 36.71
C ARG A 238 7.61 -2.28 35.96
N GLU A 239 7.79 -1.75 34.76
CA GLU A 239 7.09 -0.78 33.92
C GLU A 239 6.93 -1.39 32.52
N ARG A 240 5.83 -1.08 31.81
CA ARG A 240 5.93 -0.99 30.35
C ARG A 240 7.13 -0.10 30.08
N GLU A 241 8.16 -0.59 29.39
CA GLU A 241 9.17 0.28 28.80
C GLU A 241 8.44 1.44 28.14
N ARG A 242 8.49 2.60 28.79
CA ARG A 242 7.83 3.80 28.28
C ARG A 242 8.46 4.04 26.93
N ALA A 243 7.64 4.10 25.88
CA ALA A 243 8.11 4.50 24.57
C ALA A 243 8.87 5.82 24.76
N LYS A 244 10.19 5.79 24.59
CA LYS A 244 11.02 6.99 24.76
C LYS A 244 10.50 8.02 23.76
N ALA A 245 10.16 9.21 24.25
CA ALA A 245 9.64 10.29 23.41
C ALA A 245 10.60 10.52 22.23
N ILE A 246 10.06 10.61 21.02
CA ILE A 246 10.86 10.78 19.81
C ILE A 246 11.59 12.13 19.89
N PRO A 247 12.94 12.15 19.81
CA PRO A 247 13.68 13.39 19.76
C PRO A 247 13.18 14.33 18.66
N GLU A 248 13.13 15.64 18.94
CA GLU A 248 12.54 16.66 18.07
C GLU A 248 13.14 16.70 16.66
N ILE A 249 14.45 16.45 16.55
CA ILE A 249 15.17 16.35 15.28
C ILE A 249 14.60 15.26 14.36
N TYR A 250 14.17 14.13 14.94
CA TYR A 250 13.60 13.00 14.21
C TYR A 250 12.13 13.26 13.88
N LEU A 251 11.38 13.86 14.81
CA LEU A 251 10.00 14.26 14.55
C LEU A 251 9.90 15.24 13.37
N THR A 252 10.82 16.20 13.27
CA THR A 252 10.88 17.15 12.15
C THR A 252 11.08 16.45 10.81
N ARG A 253 11.92 15.40 10.76
CA ARG A 253 12.13 14.59 9.55
C ARG A 253 10.87 13.80 9.15
N LEU A 254 10.18 13.19 10.13
CA LEU A 254 8.92 12.49 9.90
C LEU A 254 7.83 13.45 9.40
N LEU A 255 7.72 14.65 9.99
CA LEU A 255 6.78 15.70 9.58
C LEU A 255 7.08 16.22 8.17
N SER A 256 8.36 16.35 7.81
CA SER A 256 8.77 16.72 6.45
C SER A 256 8.29 15.69 5.42
N MET A 257 8.54 14.39 5.68
CA MET A 257 8.05 13.31 4.82
C MET A 257 6.52 13.33 4.73
N LYS A 258 5.81 13.49 5.86
CA LYS A 258 4.35 13.60 5.92
C LYS A 258 3.85 14.75 5.04
N GLY A 259 4.45 15.93 5.18
CA GLY A 259 4.10 17.11 4.39
C GLY A 259 4.20 16.87 2.88
N THR A 260 5.25 16.18 2.43
CA THR A 260 5.43 15.87 1.00
C THR A 260 4.41 14.86 0.44
N LEU A 261 3.94 13.93 1.27
CA LEU A 261 3.01 12.89 0.87
C LEU A 261 1.53 13.27 1.06
N GLN A 262 1.25 14.37 1.78
CA GLN A 262 -0.09 14.74 2.22
C GLN A 262 -1.13 14.72 1.09
N LYS A 263 -0.83 15.38 -0.04
CA LYS A 263 -1.76 15.44 -1.17
C LYS A 263 -2.12 14.05 -1.70
N PHE A 264 -1.14 13.16 -1.84
CA PHE A 264 -1.38 11.80 -2.33
C PHE A 264 -2.20 10.96 -1.36
N VAL A 265 -1.98 11.15 -0.04
CA VAL A 265 -2.80 10.51 0.99
C VAL A 265 -4.24 11.02 0.93
N ASP A 266 -4.43 12.34 0.83
CA ASP A 266 -5.74 12.98 0.67
C ASP A 266 -6.45 12.43 -0.56
N ASP A 267 -5.79 12.41 -1.72
CA ASP A 267 -6.36 11.96 -2.99
C ASP A 267 -6.81 10.49 -2.92
N VAL A 268 -6.05 9.62 -2.25
CA VAL A 268 -6.43 8.22 -2.03
C VAL A 268 -7.63 8.10 -1.09
N PHE A 269 -7.62 8.80 0.05
CA PHE A 269 -8.71 8.68 1.04
C PHE A 269 -10.01 9.24 0.47
N VAL A 270 -9.92 10.37 -0.26
CA VAL A 270 -11.06 10.92 -1.00
C VAL A 270 -11.49 9.92 -2.06
N ALA A 271 -10.61 9.38 -2.91
CA ALA A 271 -11.03 8.41 -3.94
C ALA A 271 -11.76 7.19 -3.37
N ILE A 272 -11.38 6.72 -2.19
CA ILE A 272 -12.02 5.59 -1.49
C ILE A 272 -13.39 5.96 -0.89
N LEU A 273 -13.51 7.16 -0.30
CA LEU A 273 -14.65 7.57 0.53
C LEU A 273 -15.52 8.68 -0.10
N ASN A 274 -15.31 9.03 -1.37
CA ASN A 274 -16.01 10.14 -2.02
C ASN A 274 -17.50 9.83 -2.24
N THR A 275 -18.38 10.61 -1.62
CA THR A 275 -19.85 10.52 -1.79
C THR A 275 -20.36 11.20 -3.06
N LYS A 276 -19.53 12.04 -3.71
CA LYS A 276 -19.91 12.75 -4.96
C LYS A 276 -19.95 11.83 -6.18
N ARG A 277 -19.38 10.63 -6.09
CA ARG A 277 -19.49 9.61 -7.13
C ARG A 277 -20.42 8.50 -6.63
N PRO A 278 -21.23 7.88 -7.51
CA PRO A 278 -22.04 6.73 -7.12
C PRO A 278 -21.14 5.66 -6.50
N PRO A 279 -21.36 5.24 -5.23
CA PRO A 279 -20.65 4.10 -4.68
C PRO A 279 -21.01 2.84 -5.50
N PRO A 280 -20.11 1.85 -5.61
CA PRO A 280 -20.43 0.59 -6.27
C PRO A 280 -21.70 -0.03 -5.68
N ILE A 281 -22.61 -0.50 -6.54
CA ILE A 281 -23.93 -1.03 -6.16
C ILE A 281 -23.82 -2.07 -5.06
N ALA A 282 -22.78 -2.92 -5.10
CA ALA A 282 -22.51 -3.92 -4.08
C ALA A 282 -22.27 -3.35 -2.68
N VAL A 283 -21.55 -2.22 -2.57
CA VAL A 283 -21.31 -1.57 -1.28
C VAL A 283 -22.61 -1.08 -0.69
N ARG A 284 -23.41 -0.38 -1.51
CA ARG A 284 -24.71 0.11 -1.09
C ARG A 284 -25.64 -1.02 -0.68
N PHE A 285 -25.81 -2.03 -1.54
CA PHE A 285 -26.63 -3.21 -1.23
C PHE A 285 -26.22 -3.85 0.10
N PHE A 286 -24.91 -3.90 0.38
CA PHE A 286 -24.41 -4.46 1.63
C PHE A 286 -24.67 -3.57 2.84
N PHE A 287 -24.53 -2.25 2.69
CA PHE A 287 -24.78 -1.30 3.78
C PHE A 287 -26.28 -1.21 4.09
N ASP A 288 -27.14 -1.16 3.07
CA ASP A 288 -28.61 -1.26 3.22
C ASP A 288 -28.98 -2.57 3.93
N PHE A 289 -28.33 -3.69 3.60
CA PHE A 289 -28.52 -4.96 4.31
C PHE A 289 -28.11 -4.88 5.79
N LEU A 290 -27.02 -4.19 6.13
CA LEU A 290 -26.61 -4.03 7.53
C LEU A 290 -27.59 -3.16 8.31
N ASP A 291 -28.12 -2.11 7.69
CA ASP A 291 -29.15 -1.24 8.26
C ASP A 291 -30.45 -2.02 8.51
N ASP A 292 -30.94 -2.77 7.51
CA ASP A 292 -32.11 -3.66 7.65
C ASP A 292 -31.94 -4.68 8.81
N MET A 293 -30.73 -5.20 8.99
CA MET A 293 -30.42 -6.14 10.06
C MET A 293 -30.36 -5.47 11.43
N ALA A 294 -29.86 -4.23 11.51
CA ALA A 294 -29.89 -3.45 12.73
C ALA A 294 -31.33 -3.16 13.16
N ASP A 295 -32.17 -2.69 12.22
CA ASP A 295 -33.59 -2.40 12.45
C ASP A 295 -34.36 -3.66 12.88
N LYS A 296 -34.17 -4.77 12.17
CA LYS A 296 -34.84 -6.04 12.47
C LYS A 296 -34.52 -6.58 13.87
N HIS A 297 -33.32 -6.30 14.38
CA HIS A 297 -32.88 -6.75 15.71
C HIS A 297 -32.98 -5.67 16.79
N GLY A 298 -33.57 -4.50 16.48
CA GLY A 298 -33.77 -3.41 17.45
C GLY A 298 -32.46 -2.77 17.92
N ILE A 299 -31.49 -2.60 17.03
CA ILE A 299 -30.21 -1.94 17.34
C ILE A 299 -30.33 -0.45 16.99
N ASP A 300 -30.69 0.36 17.98
CA ASP A 300 -30.85 1.81 17.82
C ASP A 300 -29.52 2.60 17.96
N ASP A 301 -28.43 1.93 18.36
CA ASP A 301 -27.14 2.58 18.59
C ASP A 301 -26.39 2.84 17.27
N PRO A 302 -26.24 4.10 16.83
CA PRO A 302 -25.61 4.43 15.54
C PRO A 302 -24.13 4.02 15.49
N ASP A 303 -23.45 4.00 16.63
CA ASP A 303 -22.06 3.53 16.73
C ASP A 303 -21.94 2.06 16.33
N THR A 304 -22.93 1.24 16.70
CA THR A 304 -22.91 -0.20 16.39
C THR A 304 -23.01 -0.43 14.89
N VAL A 305 -23.94 0.28 14.22
CA VAL A 305 -24.13 0.21 12.78
C VAL A 305 -22.90 0.74 12.03
N HIS A 306 -22.33 1.85 12.49
CA HIS A 306 -21.06 2.38 11.97
C HIS A 306 -19.92 1.37 12.09
N ILE A 307 -19.79 0.69 13.23
CA ILE A 307 -18.79 -0.37 13.42
C ILE A 307 -19.00 -1.53 12.45
N TRP A 308 -20.25 -1.95 12.21
CA TRP A 308 -20.54 -3.01 11.23
C TRP A 308 -20.12 -2.62 9.82
N LYS A 309 -20.49 -1.40 9.38
CA LYS A 309 -20.12 -0.85 8.07
C LYS A 309 -18.60 -0.74 7.92
N THR A 310 -17.91 -0.17 8.90
CA THR A 310 -16.43 -0.01 8.87
C THR A 310 -15.68 -1.35 8.92
N ASN A 311 -16.12 -2.31 9.73
CA ASN A 311 -15.55 -3.67 9.79
C ASN A 311 -15.80 -4.49 8.52
N SER A 312 -16.88 -4.19 7.79
CA SER A 312 -17.23 -4.93 6.57
C SER A 312 -16.43 -4.52 5.34
N LEU A 313 -16.08 -3.25 5.21
CA LEU A 313 -15.49 -2.71 3.98
C LEU A 313 -14.18 -1.90 4.23
N PRO A 314 -14.19 -0.69 4.84
CA PRO A 314 -12.98 0.08 5.08
C PRO A 314 -11.83 -0.72 5.73
N LEU A 315 -12.11 -1.39 6.84
CA LEU A 315 -11.09 -2.10 7.62
C LEU A 315 -10.70 -3.45 7.02
N ARG A 316 -11.58 -4.06 6.23
CA ARG A 316 -11.42 -5.42 5.72
C ARG A 316 -10.84 -5.46 4.30
N PHE A 317 -11.30 -4.57 3.44
CA PHE A 317 -10.87 -4.47 2.06
C PHE A 317 -9.84 -3.36 1.89
N TRP A 318 -10.20 -2.10 2.19
CA TRP A 318 -9.37 -0.95 1.86
C TRP A 318 -8.06 -0.89 2.64
N VAL A 319 -8.07 -1.13 3.96
CA VAL A 319 -6.83 -1.25 4.75
C VAL A 319 -5.89 -2.31 4.16
N ASN A 320 -6.44 -3.42 3.69
CA ASN A 320 -5.64 -4.50 3.11
C ASN A 320 -4.99 -4.09 1.78
N ILE A 321 -5.73 -3.38 0.92
CA ILE A 321 -5.21 -2.81 -0.33
C ILE A 321 -4.17 -1.72 -0.07
N LEU A 322 -4.39 -0.84 0.91
CA LEU A 322 -3.45 0.22 1.29
C LEU A 322 -2.12 -0.36 1.80
N LYS A 323 -2.18 -1.41 2.62
CA LYS A 323 -0.98 -2.11 3.10
C LYS A 323 -0.31 -2.94 2.02
N ASN A 324 -1.08 -3.54 1.12
CA ASN A 324 -0.60 -4.48 0.12
C ASN A 324 -0.98 -4.04 -1.30
N PRO A 325 -0.41 -2.92 -1.80
CA PRO A 325 -0.68 -2.44 -3.15
C PRO A 325 -0.32 -3.47 -4.24
N GLN A 326 0.58 -4.41 -3.96
CA GLN A 326 0.95 -5.52 -4.85
C GLN A 326 -0.20 -6.49 -5.19
N PHE A 327 -1.31 -6.44 -4.44
CA PHE A 327 -2.53 -7.20 -4.81
C PHE A 327 -3.23 -6.65 -6.04
N VAL A 328 -2.99 -5.37 -6.36
CA VAL A 328 -3.62 -4.66 -7.47
C VAL A 328 -2.59 -4.29 -8.53
N LEU A 329 -1.49 -3.72 -8.06
CA LEU A 329 -0.46 -3.10 -8.86
C LEU A 329 0.67 -4.09 -9.04
N ASP A 330 1.21 -4.18 -10.25
CA ASP A 330 2.40 -4.97 -10.50
C ASP A 330 3.64 -4.16 -10.12
N VAL A 331 3.90 -4.08 -8.80
CA VAL A 331 4.96 -3.27 -8.17
C VAL A 331 5.72 -4.07 -7.12
N GLN A 332 6.99 -3.72 -6.90
CA GLN A 332 7.79 -4.26 -5.79
C GLN A 332 7.69 -3.38 -4.55
N ILE A 333 7.47 -4.01 -3.40
CA ILE A 333 7.40 -3.35 -2.09
C ILE A 333 8.63 -3.73 -1.29
N THR A 334 9.44 -2.72 -0.95
CA THR A 334 10.58 -2.84 -0.04
C THR A 334 10.14 -2.58 1.40
N ASP A 335 10.91 -3.05 2.39
CA ASP A 335 10.58 -2.88 3.81
C ASP A 335 10.38 -1.41 4.20
N SER A 336 11.20 -0.50 3.66
CA SER A 336 11.06 0.93 3.90
C SER A 336 9.75 1.50 3.35
N ILE A 337 9.27 1.01 2.20
CA ILE A 337 7.99 1.42 1.61
C ILE A 337 6.82 0.83 2.41
N ASP A 338 6.89 -0.46 2.77
CA ASP A 338 5.88 -1.13 3.61
C ASP A 338 5.70 -0.41 4.95
N ALA A 339 6.81 0.01 5.58
CA ALA A 339 6.77 0.77 6.83
C ALA A 339 6.00 2.10 6.71
N VAL A 340 6.13 2.80 5.57
CA VAL A 340 5.41 4.05 5.28
C VAL A 340 3.93 3.77 5.00
N LEU A 341 3.63 2.76 4.17
CA LEU A 341 2.26 2.34 3.87
C LEU A 341 1.51 1.89 5.13
N SER A 342 2.18 1.20 6.03
CA SER A 342 1.63 0.78 7.33
C SER A 342 1.21 1.96 8.20
N VAL A 343 1.97 3.06 8.21
CA VAL A 343 1.59 4.28 8.94
C VAL A 343 0.35 4.94 8.32
N ILE A 344 0.29 5.02 6.99
CA ILE A 344 -0.87 5.58 6.26
C ILE A 344 -2.12 4.72 6.49
N ALA A 345 -1.99 3.39 6.39
CA ALA A 345 -3.07 2.46 6.65
C ALA A 345 -3.56 2.57 8.10
N GLN A 346 -2.66 2.74 9.07
CA GLN A 346 -3.05 2.93 10.47
C GLN A 346 -3.80 4.26 10.68
N THR A 347 -3.43 5.32 9.97
CA THR A 347 -4.20 6.58 9.95
C THR A 347 -5.60 6.38 9.37
N PHE A 348 -5.75 5.57 8.31
CA PHE A 348 -7.06 5.21 7.75
C PHE A 348 -7.90 4.37 8.72
N ILE A 349 -7.28 3.47 9.48
CA ILE A 349 -7.95 2.72 10.55
C ILE A 349 -8.45 3.69 11.61
N ASP A 350 -7.62 4.64 12.04
CA ASP A 350 -7.99 5.62 13.07
C ASP A 350 -9.17 6.50 12.64
N SER A 351 -9.28 6.84 11.35
CA SER A 351 -10.45 7.55 10.80
C SER A 351 -11.73 6.74 10.78
N CYS A 352 -11.65 5.40 10.86
CA CYS A 352 -12.85 4.55 10.96
C CYS A 352 -13.33 4.38 12.41
N THR A 353 -12.53 4.75 13.41
CA THR A 353 -12.89 4.56 14.83
C THR A 353 -13.88 5.63 15.33
N THR A 354 -14.86 5.22 16.14
CA THR A 354 -15.79 6.17 16.79
C THR A 354 -15.15 6.92 17.95
N SER A 355 -14.22 6.30 18.67
CA SER A 355 -13.55 6.90 19.83
C SER A 355 -12.73 8.15 19.49
N GLU A 356 -12.92 9.23 20.23
CA GLU A 356 -12.03 10.39 20.20
C GLU A 356 -10.74 10.07 20.95
N HIS A 357 -9.59 10.14 20.26
CA HIS A 357 -8.30 9.91 20.88
C HIS A 357 -7.63 11.24 21.22
N LYS A 358 -7.38 11.48 22.49
CA LYS A 358 -6.54 12.60 22.93
C LYS A 358 -5.09 12.29 22.59
N VAL A 359 -4.52 13.06 21.68
CA VAL A 359 -3.12 12.92 21.28
C VAL A 359 -2.23 13.40 22.43
N GLY A 360 -1.36 12.52 22.91
CA GLY A 360 -0.41 12.78 23.99
C GLY A 360 1.00 12.33 23.61
N ARG A 361 1.97 12.56 24.49
CA ARG A 361 3.39 12.23 24.24
C ARG A 361 3.65 10.74 23.99
N ASP A 362 2.82 9.88 24.57
CA ASP A 362 2.92 8.41 24.42
C ASP A 362 2.03 7.86 23.28
N SER A 363 1.39 8.73 22.49
CA SER A 363 0.57 8.30 21.36
C SER A 363 1.45 7.70 20.26
N PRO A 364 0.96 6.67 19.56
CA PRO A 364 1.63 6.13 18.38
C PRO A 364 1.96 7.22 17.34
N VAL A 365 3.05 7.03 16.61
CA VAL A 365 3.61 8.02 15.67
C VAL A 365 2.59 8.48 14.62
N ASN A 366 1.79 7.56 14.08
CA ASN A 366 0.79 7.91 13.08
C ASN A 366 -0.25 8.90 13.63
N LYS A 367 -0.65 8.76 14.91
CA LYS A 367 -1.57 9.68 15.58
C LYS A 367 -0.94 11.04 15.88
N LEU A 368 0.36 11.07 16.17
CA LEU A 368 1.11 12.32 16.32
C LEU A 368 1.22 13.06 14.97
N LEU A 369 1.57 12.34 13.90
CA LEU A 369 1.79 12.91 12.57
C LEU A 369 0.49 13.40 11.90
N TYR A 370 -0.61 12.65 12.05
CA TYR A 370 -1.89 12.94 11.40
C TYR A 370 -2.97 13.46 12.36
N ALA A 371 -2.58 13.98 13.53
CA ALA A 371 -3.50 14.47 14.56
C ALA A 371 -4.53 15.48 14.02
N ARG A 372 -4.10 16.35 13.09
CA ARG A 372 -4.93 17.40 12.50
C ARG A 372 -5.87 16.87 11.42
N GLU A 373 -5.46 15.84 10.69
CA GLU A 373 -6.21 15.30 9.56
C GLU A 373 -7.22 14.23 9.95
N ILE A 374 -6.95 13.45 11.02
CA ILE A 374 -7.83 12.37 11.48
C ILE A 374 -9.28 12.85 11.67
N PRO A 375 -9.58 13.98 12.34
CA PRO A 375 -10.96 14.45 12.49
C PRO A 375 -11.66 14.71 11.14
N ARG A 376 -10.96 15.29 10.17
CA ARG A 376 -11.51 15.51 8.82
C ARG A 376 -11.77 14.18 8.10
N TYR A 377 -10.87 13.20 8.25
CA TYR A 377 -11.08 11.88 7.66
C TYR A 377 -12.21 11.10 8.33
N LYS A 378 -12.41 11.26 9.65
CA LYS A 378 -13.58 10.69 10.34
C LYS A 378 -14.89 11.21 9.76
N GLN A 379 -15.00 12.52 9.56
CA GLN A 379 -16.16 13.13 8.91
C GLN A 379 -16.39 12.57 7.49
N LEU A 380 -15.32 12.30 6.75
CA LEU A 380 -15.41 11.69 5.42
C LEU A 380 -15.94 10.25 5.49
N VAL A 381 -15.51 9.45 6.46
CA VAL A 381 -16.04 8.09 6.69
C VAL A 381 -17.50 8.12 7.12
N GLU A 382 -17.86 9.02 8.05
CA GLU A 382 -19.23 9.20 8.53
C GLU A 382 -20.17 9.63 7.39
N SER A 383 -19.74 10.57 6.55
CA SER A 383 -20.48 11.00 5.36
C SER A 383 -20.63 9.84 4.37
N PHE A 384 -19.57 9.07 4.13
CA PHE A 384 -19.63 7.88 3.27
C PHE A 384 -20.62 6.82 3.76
N ALA A 385 -20.72 6.62 5.07
CA ALA A 385 -21.63 5.64 5.67
C ALA A 385 -23.10 6.09 5.73
N SER A 386 -23.35 7.41 5.70
CA SER A 386 -24.69 8.02 5.84
C SER A 386 -25.28 8.55 4.53
N GLU A 387 -24.47 9.12 3.63
CA GLU A 387 -24.91 9.77 2.40
C GLU A 387 -25.04 8.82 1.19
N MET A 388 -25.26 7.51 1.41
CA MET A 388 -25.53 6.59 0.30
C MET A 388 -26.92 6.86 -0.30
N ASN A 389 -27.00 7.91 -1.12
CA ASN A 389 -28.24 8.44 -1.66
C ASN A 389 -28.97 7.37 -2.48
N SER A 390 -30.19 7.06 -2.05
CA SER A 390 -30.99 6.00 -2.63
C SER A 390 -31.32 6.24 -4.12
N VAL A 391 -31.36 7.51 -4.52
CA VAL A 391 -31.68 7.95 -5.88
C VAL A 391 -30.54 7.67 -6.86
N VAL A 392 -29.28 7.83 -6.45
CA VAL A 392 -28.13 7.72 -7.36
C VAL A 392 -27.88 6.28 -7.81
N ALA A 393 -27.99 5.29 -6.90
CA ALA A 393 -27.82 3.89 -7.33
C ALA A 393 -29.07 3.32 -8.03
N LEU A 394 -30.27 3.87 -7.80
CA LEU A 394 -31.43 3.57 -8.63
C LEU A 394 -31.19 4.05 -10.08
N HIS A 395 -30.56 5.22 -10.24
CA HIS A 395 -30.17 5.73 -11.55
C HIS A 395 -29.08 4.87 -12.22
N GLU A 396 -28.05 4.41 -11.49
CA GLU A 396 -27.05 3.47 -12.04
C GLU A 396 -27.66 2.12 -12.39
N LEU A 397 -28.54 1.56 -11.55
CA LEU A 397 -29.28 0.34 -11.88
C LEU A 397 -30.14 0.53 -13.13
N TYR A 398 -30.80 1.68 -13.26
CA TYR A 398 -31.57 2.02 -14.45
C TYR A 398 -30.70 2.03 -15.71
N LYS A 399 -29.42 2.46 -15.66
CA LYS A 399 -28.52 2.37 -16.83
C LYS A 399 -28.34 0.93 -17.32
N TYR A 400 -28.21 -0.04 -16.40
CA TYR A 400 -28.14 -1.45 -16.78
C TYR A 400 -29.49 -1.96 -17.30
N ILE A 401 -30.59 -1.58 -16.67
CA ILE A 401 -31.94 -1.97 -17.12
C ILE A 401 -32.22 -1.42 -18.51
N SER A 402 -31.87 -0.15 -18.78
CA SER A 402 -31.97 0.50 -20.09
C SER A 402 -31.09 -0.20 -21.13
N LYS A 403 -29.86 -0.58 -20.77
CA LYS A 403 -28.95 -1.31 -21.69
C LYS A 403 -29.48 -2.68 -22.11
N TYR A 404 -30.20 -3.38 -21.23
CA TYR A 404 -30.74 -4.71 -21.47
C TYR A 404 -32.28 -4.72 -21.54
N TYR A 405 -32.88 -3.58 -21.90
CA TYR A 405 -34.31 -3.32 -21.70
C TYR A 405 -35.20 -4.38 -22.36
N ASP A 406 -34.97 -4.65 -23.65
CA ASP A 406 -35.77 -5.59 -24.41
C ASP A 406 -35.68 -7.02 -23.84
N GLN A 407 -34.47 -7.46 -23.44
CA GLN A 407 -34.30 -8.79 -22.85
C GLN A 407 -34.99 -8.92 -21.49
N VAL A 408 -34.96 -7.85 -20.67
CA VAL A 408 -35.63 -7.82 -19.38
C VAL A 408 -37.15 -7.81 -19.55
N ILE A 409 -37.69 -7.02 -20.48
CA ILE A 409 -39.13 -7.00 -20.79
C ILE A 409 -39.61 -8.37 -21.27
N MET A 410 -38.92 -8.96 -22.25
CA MET A 410 -39.26 -10.30 -22.74
C MET A 410 -39.26 -11.34 -21.61
N SER A 411 -38.24 -11.30 -20.74
CA SER A 411 -38.15 -12.23 -19.60
C SER A 411 -39.30 -12.05 -18.60
N LEU A 412 -39.74 -10.80 -18.36
CA LEU A 412 -40.87 -10.48 -17.47
C LEU A 412 -42.23 -10.83 -18.08
N GLU A 413 -42.34 -10.80 -19.41
CA GLU A 413 -43.52 -11.23 -20.15
C GLU A 413 -43.60 -12.76 -20.29
N GLU A 414 -42.48 -13.48 -20.27
CA GLU A 414 -42.48 -14.95 -20.31
C GLU A 414 -42.75 -15.59 -18.93
N ASP A 415 -42.40 -14.90 -17.84
CA ASP A 415 -42.64 -15.40 -16.47
C ASP A 415 -44.10 -15.22 -16.02
N ALA A 416 -44.76 -16.32 -15.65
CA ALA A 416 -46.16 -16.33 -15.20
C ALA A 416 -46.39 -15.47 -13.93
N SER A 417 -45.40 -15.39 -13.03
CA SER A 417 -45.50 -14.52 -11.85
C SER A 417 -45.35 -13.05 -12.24
N GLY A 418 -44.42 -12.74 -13.15
CA GLY A 418 -44.22 -11.42 -13.75
C GLY A 418 -45.44 -10.88 -14.48
N GLN A 419 -46.11 -11.71 -15.28
CA GLN A 419 -47.37 -11.37 -15.95
C GLN A 419 -48.48 -11.04 -14.93
N LYS A 420 -48.67 -11.91 -13.93
CA LYS A 420 -49.71 -11.73 -12.90
C LYS A 420 -49.52 -10.44 -12.10
N MET A 421 -48.26 -10.05 -11.86
CA MET A 421 -47.92 -8.81 -11.15
C MET A 421 -47.74 -7.59 -12.06
N GLN A 422 -47.92 -7.75 -13.38
CA GLN A 422 -47.74 -6.70 -14.39
C GLN A 422 -46.37 -6.01 -14.32
N LEU A 423 -45.30 -6.78 -14.08
CA LEU A 423 -43.96 -6.21 -13.86
C LEU A 423 -43.40 -5.52 -15.12
N ALA A 424 -43.66 -6.06 -16.32
CA ALA A 424 -43.23 -5.43 -17.59
C ALA A 424 -43.85 -4.04 -17.78
N TYR A 425 -45.15 -3.91 -17.55
CA TYR A 425 -45.86 -2.64 -17.62
C TYR A 425 -45.35 -1.62 -16.59
N ARG A 426 -45.10 -2.05 -15.35
CA ARG A 426 -44.52 -1.17 -14.32
C ARG A 426 -43.12 -0.67 -14.70
N LEU A 427 -42.30 -1.53 -15.31
CA LEU A 427 -40.97 -1.13 -15.78
C LEU A 427 -41.06 -0.13 -16.95
N GLN A 428 -42.00 -0.31 -17.87
CA GLN A 428 -42.31 0.67 -18.92
C GLN A 428 -42.70 2.03 -18.35
N GLN A 429 -43.53 2.07 -17.30
CA GLN A 429 -43.88 3.32 -16.62
C GLN A 429 -42.66 4.01 -15.98
N VAL A 430 -41.78 3.24 -15.34
CA VAL A 430 -40.53 3.78 -14.77
C VAL A 430 -39.64 4.34 -15.87
N ALA A 431 -39.49 3.63 -16.99
CA ALA A 431 -38.68 4.10 -18.12
C ALA A 431 -39.20 5.42 -18.70
N ALA A 432 -40.51 5.49 -18.94
CA ALA A 432 -41.16 6.72 -19.42
C ALA A 432 -40.98 7.90 -18.43
N LEU A 433 -41.03 7.65 -17.12
CA LEU A 433 -40.84 8.69 -16.10
C LEU A 433 -39.39 9.18 -15.99
N VAL A 434 -38.42 8.29 -16.18
CA VAL A 434 -36.99 8.62 -16.09
C VAL A 434 -36.53 9.34 -17.35
N GLU A 435 -36.93 8.87 -18.53
CA GLU A 435 -36.51 9.43 -19.82
C GLU A 435 -37.13 10.80 -20.11
N ASN A 436 -38.37 11.04 -19.66
CA ASN A 436 -39.02 12.36 -19.76
C ASN A 436 -38.43 13.42 -18.79
N LYS A 437 -37.57 13.04 -17.83
CA LYS A 437 -36.90 14.00 -16.92
C LYS A 437 -35.49 14.37 -17.36
N VAL A 438 -34.90 13.67 -18.33
CA VAL A 438 -33.55 13.94 -18.84
C VAL A 438 -33.52 15.14 -19.79
N THR A 439 -34.67 15.64 -20.26
CA THR A 439 -34.75 16.82 -21.14
C THR A 439 -34.71 18.18 -20.42
N ASP A 440 -34.80 18.24 -19.09
CA ASP A 440 -34.89 19.50 -18.31
C ASP A 440 -33.82 19.65 -17.21
N LEU A 441 -32.59 19.18 -17.43
CA LEU A 441 -31.44 19.43 -16.53
C LEU A 441 -30.19 19.91 -17.26
#